data_AF-A0A087HN74-F1
#
_entry.id   AF-A0A087HN74-F1
#
_cell.length_a   1.000
_cell.length_b   1.000
_cell.length_c   1.000
_cell.angle_alpha   90.00
_cell.angle_beta   90.00
_cell.angle_gamma   90.00
#
_symmetry.space_group_name_H-M   'P 1'
#
loop_
_entity.id
_entity.type
_entity.pdbx_description
1 polymer ?
#
loop_
_entity_poly.entity_id
_entity_poly.type
_entity_poly.pdbx_seq_one_letter_code
_entity_poly.pdbx_strand_id
1 'polypeptide(L)'
;MLLRFGFVHVVVISSREGAEEALKIQDLECCSRPETVSTRMISYNFKDIGFAPYGEKWKALRKLVVVELLNMKKFQSFRYIREEENDLFVKKLTESALTKSPVNLKKTLFTLVASIVCRFAFGIDIHKCEFVDEENVAGLVQKFDSVMDSIAFADFFPKVGWLIDRISGQNKTLNNVFSELDTFFQNILDDHLKPGRIVSETPDIVNVMVDLMEKHEKDGDDSIKLTTDHFKGIISDIFLAGVNTSVITLIWAMTELIRNQGVMKKVQYEIRTTLGDKKERITEDDINQLHYFKLVVKETFRLHPAAPLLLPRETMSNIKIQDFSKIP
;
A
#
# COMPACT_ATOMS: atom_id res chain seq x y z
N MET A 1 -5.18 17.76 -20.10
CA MET A 1 -4.86 19.14 -19.69
C MET A 1 -3.36 19.23 -19.46
N LEU A 2 -2.68 20.29 -19.92
CA LEU A 2 -1.26 20.52 -19.67
C LEU A 2 -1.12 21.58 -18.56
N LEU A 3 -0.41 21.23 -17.49
CA LEU A 3 -0.07 22.11 -16.37
C LEU A 3 1.44 22.32 -16.32
N ARG A 4 1.85 23.44 -15.73
CA ARG A 4 3.26 23.76 -15.48
C ARG A 4 3.45 24.10 -14.01
N PHE A 5 4.12 23.20 -13.29
CA PHE A 5 4.50 23.40 -11.89
C PHE A 5 5.97 23.85 -11.84
N GLY A 6 6.19 25.16 -11.76
CA GLY A 6 7.53 25.74 -11.87
C GLY A 6 8.18 25.41 -13.23
N PHE A 7 9.20 24.56 -13.20
CA PHE A 7 9.92 24.07 -14.39
C PHE A 7 9.46 22.69 -14.88
N VAL A 8 8.54 22.03 -14.17
CA VAL A 8 8.02 20.70 -14.52
C VAL A 8 6.71 20.83 -15.29
N HIS A 9 6.61 20.11 -16.39
CA HIS A 9 5.38 19.99 -17.17
C HIS A 9 4.63 18.73 -16.73
N VAL A 10 3.33 18.86 -16.48
CA VAL A 10 2.48 17.73 -16.06
C VAL A 10 1.28 17.65 -16.98
N VAL A 11 1.08 16.47 -17.56
CA VAL A 11 -0.11 16.18 -18.37
C VAL A 11 -1.12 15.42 -17.51
N VAL A 12 -2.29 16.00 -17.35
CA VAL A 12 -3.44 15.35 -16.71
C VAL A 12 -4.31 14.71 -17.77
N ILE A 13 -4.40 13.38 -17.73
CA ILE A 13 -5.27 12.58 -18.57
C ILE A 13 -6.58 12.33 -17.81
N SER A 14 -7.68 12.80 -18.38
CA SER A 14 -9.01 12.76 -17.74
C SER A 14 -10.11 12.20 -18.67
N SER A 15 -9.73 11.44 -19.70
CA SER A 15 -10.65 10.74 -20.60
C SER A 15 -10.31 9.25 -20.64
N ARG A 16 -11.31 8.41 -20.92
CA ARG A 16 -11.12 6.96 -21.06
C ARG A 16 -10.14 6.65 -22.18
N GLU A 17 -10.28 7.33 -23.32
CA GLU A 17 -9.52 7.11 -24.53
C GLU A 17 -8.04 7.47 -24.31
N GLY A 18 -7.78 8.62 -23.66
CA GLY A 18 -6.41 9.03 -23.32
C GLY A 18 -5.77 8.12 -22.28
N ALA A 19 -6.55 7.61 -21.31
CA ALA A 19 -6.05 6.64 -20.35
C ALA A 19 -5.74 5.29 -21.01
N GLU A 20 -6.58 4.82 -21.94
CA GLU A 20 -6.29 3.61 -22.72
C GLU A 20 -5.03 3.76 -23.58
N GLU A 21 -4.86 4.93 -24.22
CA GLU A 21 -3.66 5.23 -24.99
C GLU A 21 -2.40 5.18 -24.11
N ALA A 22 -2.42 5.85 -22.96
CA ALA A 22 -1.25 5.94 -22.07
C ALA A 22 -0.94 4.64 -21.31
N LEU A 23 -1.97 3.91 -20.85
CA LEU A 23 -1.83 2.81 -19.89
C LEU A 23 -1.87 1.43 -20.52
N LYS A 24 -2.10 1.34 -21.84
CA LYS A 24 -2.23 0.06 -22.54
C LYS A 24 -1.56 0.09 -23.90
N ILE A 25 -1.82 1.11 -24.73
CA ILE A 25 -1.25 1.17 -26.08
C ILE A 25 0.22 1.60 -26.03
N GLN A 26 0.53 2.64 -25.24
CA GLN A 26 1.87 3.22 -25.06
C GLN A 26 2.37 3.05 -23.61
N ASP A 27 1.97 1.96 -22.93
CA ASP A 27 2.30 1.75 -21.51
C ASP A 27 3.81 1.68 -21.27
N LEU A 28 4.56 1.01 -22.16
CA LEU A 28 6.01 0.90 -22.00
C LEU A 28 6.65 2.29 -21.96
N GLU A 29 6.21 3.20 -22.82
CA GLU A 29 6.72 4.56 -22.95
C GLU A 29 6.27 5.46 -21.79
N CYS A 30 5.19 5.11 -21.09
CA CYS A 30 4.60 5.88 -20.00
C CYS A 30 4.78 5.27 -18.61
N CYS A 31 5.41 4.10 -18.46
CA CYS A 31 5.36 3.34 -17.20
C CYS A 31 6.40 3.75 -16.15
N SER A 32 7.35 4.64 -16.48
CA SER A 32 8.35 5.13 -15.52
C SER A 32 7.73 6.00 -14.43
N ARG A 33 8.56 6.43 -13.47
CA ARG A 33 8.17 7.20 -12.29
C ARG A 33 9.03 8.45 -12.16
N PRO A 34 8.42 9.62 -11.90
CA PRO A 34 9.18 10.83 -11.66
C PRO A 34 9.92 10.72 -10.32
N GLU A 35 11.17 11.17 -10.31
CA GLU A 35 12.01 11.15 -9.12
C GLU A 35 11.80 12.42 -8.27
N THR A 36 10.99 12.34 -7.21
CA THR A 36 10.84 13.44 -6.25
C THR A 36 11.66 13.23 -4.98
N VAL A 37 11.90 14.29 -4.21
CA VAL A 37 12.58 14.23 -2.90
C VAL A 37 11.85 13.27 -1.96
N SER A 38 10.53 13.41 -1.86
CA SER A 38 9.70 12.60 -0.97
C SER A 38 9.70 11.13 -1.39
N THR A 39 9.52 10.84 -2.69
CA THR A 39 9.53 9.46 -3.18
C THR A 39 10.91 8.83 -3.02
N ARG A 40 12.00 9.56 -3.28
CA ARG A 40 13.38 9.07 -3.08
C ARG A 40 13.61 8.61 -1.65
N MET A 41 13.03 9.33 -0.69
CA MET A 41 13.17 9.02 0.73
C MET A 41 12.46 7.72 1.10
N ILE A 42 11.15 7.63 0.84
CA ILE A 42 10.33 6.46 1.24
C ILE A 42 10.65 5.18 0.46
N SER A 43 11.25 5.32 -0.73
CA SER A 43 11.68 4.23 -1.59
C SER A 43 13.13 3.78 -1.36
N TYR A 44 13.82 4.36 -0.37
CA TYR A 44 15.23 4.02 -0.11
C TYR A 44 16.15 4.26 -1.32
N ASN A 45 15.96 5.43 -1.93
CA ASN A 45 16.59 5.87 -3.18
C ASN A 45 16.20 4.96 -4.36
N PHE A 46 14.89 4.82 -4.58
CA PHE A 46 14.27 4.11 -5.69
C PHE A 46 14.65 2.63 -5.77
N LYS A 47 14.77 1.99 -4.61
CA LYS A 47 15.02 0.56 -4.44
C LYS A 47 13.75 -0.19 -4.06
N ASP A 48 12.62 0.34 -4.47
CA ASP A 48 11.26 -0.15 -4.26
C ASP A 48 10.62 -0.57 -5.60
N ILE A 49 9.30 -0.73 -5.63
CA ILE A 49 8.49 -1.09 -6.80
C ILE A 49 7.51 0.03 -7.18
N GLY A 50 6.98 0.77 -6.21
CA GLY A 50 5.96 1.79 -6.40
C GLY A 50 6.48 3.02 -7.14
N PHE A 51 7.65 3.51 -6.75
CA PHE A 51 8.24 4.78 -7.16
C PHE A 51 9.55 4.64 -7.94
N ALA A 52 10.15 3.46 -8.00
CA ALA A 52 11.35 3.24 -8.79
C ALA A 52 11.10 3.44 -10.31
N PRO A 53 12.02 4.10 -11.03
CA PRO A 53 11.99 4.18 -12.48
C PRO A 53 11.94 2.80 -13.14
N TYR A 54 11.31 2.72 -14.32
CA TYR A 54 11.23 1.46 -15.05
C TYR A 54 12.62 0.97 -15.48
N GLY A 55 12.90 -0.31 -15.27
CA GLY A 55 14.16 -0.92 -15.69
C GLY A 55 14.27 -2.38 -15.26
N GLU A 56 15.36 -3.05 -15.63
CA GLU A 56 15.55 -4.49 -15.34
C GLU A 56 15.54 -4.80 -13.84
N LYS A 57 16.16 -3.93 -13.01
CA LYS A 57 16.11 -4.08 -11.56
C LYS A 57 14.68 -4.02 -11.03
N TRP A 58 13.91 -3.00 -11.44
CA TRP A 58 12.50 -2.86 -11.08
C TRP A 58 11.66 -4.08 -11.50
N LYS A 59 11.84 -4.57 -12.73
CA LYS A 59 11.14 -5.78 -13.22
C LYS A 59 11.41 -6.97 -12.32
N ALA A 60 12.65 -7.10 -11.87
CA ALA A 60 13.09 -8.24 -11.12
C ALA A 60 12.64 -8.18 -9.64
N LEU A 61 12.67 -7.00 -9.00
CA LEU A 61 12.04 -6.78 -7.69
C LEU A 61 10.51 -7.00 -7.75
N ARG A 62 9.86 -6.48 -8.79
CA ARG A 62 8.43 -6.72 -9.02
C ARG A 62 8.12 -8.20 -9.19
N LYS A 63 8.94 -8.94 -9.94
CA LYS A 63 8.80 -10.38 -10.12
C LYS A 63 8.93 -11.12 -8.79
N LEU A 64 9.92 -10.76 -7.95
CA LEU A 64 10.09 -11.33 -6.62
C LEU A 64 8.81 -11.18 -5.79
N VAL A 65 8.28 -9.96 -5.65
CA VAL A 65 7.06 -9.71 -4.86
C VAL A 65 5.84 -10.43 -5.43
N VAL A 66 5.67 -10.46 -6.75
CA VAL A 66 4.55 -11.17 -7.39
C VAL A 66 4.62 -12.67 -7.12
N VAL A 67 5.80 -13.26 -7.24
CA VAL A 67 5.99 -14.70 -7.06
C VAL A 67 5.91 -15.10 -5.60
N GLU A 68 6.46 -14.31 -4.67
CA GLU A 68 6.60 -14.72 -3.28
C GLU A 68 5.47 -14.25 -2.36
N LEU A 69 4.74 -13.20 -2.75
CA LEU A 69 3.66 -12.62 -1.94
C LEU A 69 2.31 -12.58 -2.66
N LEU A 70 2.27 -12.03 -3.88
CA LEU A 70 0.99 -11.67 -4.54
C LEU A 70 0.38 -12.79 -5.41
N ASN A 71 0.81 -14.04 -5.24
CA ASN A 71 0.23 -15.17 -5.97
C ASN A 71 -0.95 -15.81 -5.21
N MET A 72 -1.84 -16.46 -5.96
CA MET A 72 -3.06 -17.06 -5.40
C MET A 72 -2.77 -18.16 -4.37
N LYS A 73 -1.70 -18.94 -4.54
CA LYS A 73 -1.33 -20.02 -3.61
C LYS A 73 -0.94 -19.44 -2.24
N LYS A 74 -0.13 -18.39 -2.21
CA LYS A 74 0.22 -17.67 -0.96
C LYS A 74 -1.03 -17.03 -0.34
N PHE A 75 -1.84 -16.35 -1.15
CA PHE A 75 -3.06 -15.73 -0.65
C PHE A 75 -4.01 -16.73 0.04
N GLN A 76 -4.14 -17.94 -0.50
CA GLN A 76 -4.95 -19.01 0.07
C GLN A 76 -4.28 -19.69 1.29
N SER A 77 -2.97 -19.93 1.27
CA SER A 77 -2.26 -20.55 2.41
C SER A 77 -2.35 -19.72 3.68
N PHE A 78 -2.44 -18.40 3.54
CA PHE A 78 -2.57 -17.45 4.64
C PHE A 78 -4.02 -16.98 4.90
N ARG A 79 -5.02 -17.69 4.36
CA ARG A 79 -6.45 -17.35 4.56
C ARG A 79 -6.84 -17.26 6.04
N TYR A 80 -6.30 -18.15 6.87
CA TYR A 80 -6.57 -18.17 8.31
C TYR A 80 -6.25 -16.83 9.00
N ILE A 81 -5.23 -16.09 8.55
CA ILE A 81 -4.89 -14.77 9.10
C ILE A 81 -6.07 -13.81 8.93
N ARG A 82 -6.65 -13.75 7.71
CA ARG A 82 -7.79 -12.87 7.46
C ARG A 82 -9.00 -13.29 8.28
N GLU A 83 -9.24 -14.59 8.45
CA GLU A 83 -10.36 -15.08 9.26
C GLU A 83 -10.19 -14.71 10.73
N GLU A 84 -9.02 -14.99 11.33
CA GLU A 84 -8.72 -14.66 12.73
C GLU A 84 -8.78 -13.16 13.03
N GLU A 85 -8.21 -12.32 12.16
CA GLU A 85 -8.22 -10.86 12.36
C GLU A 85 -9.64 -10.28 12.21
N ASN A 86 -10.45 -10.81 11.27
CA ASN A 86 -11.85 -10.42 11.15
C ASN A 86 -12.69 -10.88 12.36
N ASP A 87 -12.44 -12.08 12.90
CA ASP A 87 -13.11 -12.53 14.11
C ASP A 87 -12.81 -11.62 15.30
N LEU A 88 -11.54 -11.26 15.48
CA LEU A 88 -11.11 -10.33 16.54
C LEU A 88 -11.77 -8.95 16.36
N PHE A 89 -11.84 -8.45 15.13
CA PHE A 89 -12.52 -7.19 14.80
C PHE A 89 -14.01 -7.23 15.14
N VAL A 90 -14.73 -8.27 14.69
CA VAL A 90 -16.17 -8.44 14.97
C VAL A 90 -16.42 -8.59 16.46
N LYS A 91 -15.56 -9.31 17.19
CA LYS A 91 -15.63 -9.44 18.65
C LYS A 91 -15.52 -8.08 19.34
N LYS A 92 -14.49 -7.28 19.01
CA LYS A 92 -14.29 -5.92 19.58
C LYS A 92 -15.49 -5.00 19.31
N LEU A 93 -16.06 -5.05 18.10
CA LEU A 93 -17.27 -4.30 17.76
C LEU A 93 -18.50 -4.78 18.53
N THR A 94 -18.64 -6.09 18.73
CA THR A 94 -19.76 -6.68 19.47
C THR A 94 -19.72 -6.28 20.95
N GLU A 95 -18.55 -6.32 21.58
CA GLU A 95 -18.35 -5.85 22.96
C GLU A 95 -18.70 -4.36 23.13
N SER A 96 -18.30 -3.54 22.15
CA SER A 96 -18.65 -2.11 22.12
C SER A 96 -20.16 -1.90 21.92
N ALA A 97 -20.79 -2.70 21.06
CA ALA A 97 -22.24 -2.64 20.84
C ALA A 97 -23.05 -3.03 22.09
N LEU A 98 -22.61 -4.03 22.86
CA LEU A 98 -23.23 -4.43 24.13
C LEU A 98 -23.23 -3.30 25.16
N THR A 99 -22.15 -2.52 25.20
CA THR A 99 -22.01 -1.34 26.08
C THR A 99 -22.57 -0.05 25.46
N LYS A 100 -23.06 -0.11 24.22
CA LYS A 100 -23.51 1.05 23.41
C LYS A 100 -22.47 2.16 23.34
N SER A 101 -21.18 1.80 23.35
CA SER A 101 -20.09 2.76 23.27
C SER A 101 -19.79 3.13 21.80
N PRO A 102 -19.50 4.41 21.51
CA PRO A 102 -19.08 4.80 20.17
C PRO A 102 -17.70 4.22 19.85
N VAL A 103 -17.51 3.75 18.61
CA VAL A 103 -16.25 3.19 18.13
C VAL A 103 -15.59 4.14 17.14
N ASN A 104 -14.29 4.40 17.33
CA ASN A 104 -13.48 5.06 16.32
C ASN A 104 -13.14 4.07 15.20
N LEU A 105 -14.05 3.95 14.23
CA LEU A 105 -13.93 3.00 13.13
C LEU A 105 -12.65 3.18 12.31
N LYS A 106 -12.14 4.42 12.17
CA LYS A 106 -10.86 4.68 11.50
C LYS A 106 -9.72 3.96 12.21
N LYS A 107 -9.56 4.15 13.52
CA LYS A 107 -8.50 3.48 14.31
C LYS A 107 -8.66 1.96 14.22
N THR A 108 -9.87 1.45 14.43
CA THR A 108 -10.15 0.01 14.41
C THR A 108 -9.87 -0.65 13.05
N LEU A 109 -10.22 0.01 11.94
CA LEU A 109 -9.92 -0.49 10.59
C LEU A 109 -8.42 -0.44 10.28
N PHE A 110 -7.70 0.60 10.73
CA PHE A 110 -6.24 0.63 10.61
C PHE A 110 -5.57 -0.54 11.33
N THR A 111 -6.00 -0.82 12.57
CA THR A 111 -5.52 -2.00 13.31
C THR A 111 -5.82 -3.29 12.54
N LEU A 112 -7.07 -3.52 12.12
CA LEU A 112 -7.47 -4.72 11.38
C LEU A 112 -6.59 -4.96 10.14
N VAL A 113 -6.49 -3.95 9.27
CA VAL A 113 -5.79 -4.11 8.00
C VAL A 113 -4.28 -4.24 8.23
N ALA A 114 -3.70 -3.47 9.16
CA ALA A 114 -2.30 -3.60 9.48
C ALA A 114 -1.96 -4.95 10.11
N SER A 115 -2.80 -5.50 11.01
CA SER A 115 -2.63 -6.86 11.52
C SER A 115 -2.56 -7.87 10.38
N ILE A 116 -3.51 -7.79 9.44
CA ILE A 116 -3.55 -8.67 8.26
C ILE A 116 -2.27 -8.52 7.44
N VAL A 117 -1.86 -7.29 7.09
CA VAL A 117 -0.67 -7.05 6.26
C VAL A 117 0.61 -7.49 6.98
N CYS A 118 0.79 -7.13 8.25
CA CYS A 118 1.98 -7.49 9.02
C CYS A 118 2.10 -9.00 9.20
N ARG A 119 1.00 -9.70 9.52
CA ARG A 119 1.03 -11.16 9.67
C ARG A 119 1.24 -11.87 8.32
N PHE A 120 0.55 -11.41 7.27
CA PHE A 120 0.61 -12.02 5.95
C PHE A 120 1.94 -11.80 5.25
N ALA A 121 2.41 -10.55 5.21
CA ALA A 121 3.59 -10.19 4.46
C ALA A 121 4.86 -10.28 5.29
N PHE A 122 4.81 -9.94 6.58
CA PHE A 122 6.00 -9.82 7.42
C PHE A 122 6.10 -10.92 8.47
N GLY A 123 5.11 -11.82 8.60
CA GLY A 123 5.10 -12.80 9.68
C GLY A 123 5.09 -12.17 11.08
N ILE A 124 4.72 -10.89 11.20
CA ILE A 124 4.70 -10.14 12.47
C ILE A 124 3.26 -10.08 12.99
N ASP A 125 3.06 -10.59 14.21
CA ASP A 125 1.81 -10.45 14.96
C ASP A 125 1.84 -9.16 15.79
N ILE A 126 1.12 -8.13 15.33
CA ILE A 126 1.11 -6.81 15.98
C ILE A 126 0.53 -6.84 17.40
N HIS A 127 -0.22 -7.89 17.75
CA HIS A 127 -0.79 -8.07 19.08
C HIS A 127 0.22 -8.66 20.08
N LYS A 128 1.37 -9.13 19.59
CA LYS A 128 2.39 -9.82 20.40
C LYS A 128 3.80 -9.22 20.27
N CYS A 129 4.09 -8.49 19.20
CA CYS A 129 5.42 -7.93 19.01
C CYS A 129 5.66 -6.71 19.91
N GLU A 130 6.90 -6.55 20.35
CA GLU A 130 7.29 -5.51 21.31
C GLU A 130 7.51 -4.13 20.66
N PHE A 131 7.73 -4.08 19.35
CA PHE A 131 8.13 -2.88 18.63
C PHE A 131 6.98 -2.19 17.87
N VAL A 132 5.76 -2.75 17.90
CA VAL A 132 4.57 -2.12 17.35
C VAL A 132 3.57 -1.90 18.47
N ASP A 133 3.20 -0.66 18.68
CA ASP A 133 2.05 -0.31 19.50
C ASP A 133 0.78 -0.41 18.63
N GLU A 134 -0.08 -1.39 18.95
CA GLU A 134 -1.39 -1.58 18.29
C GLU A 134 -2.20 -0.29 18.24
N GLU A 135 -2.08 0.54 19.29
CA GLU A 135 -2.80 1.81 19.37
C GLU A 135 -2.25 2.88 18.43
N ASN A 136 -0.98 2.76 18.01
CA ASN A 136 -0.28 3.75 17.21
C ASN A 136 -0.01 3.30 15.76
N VAL A 137 -0.55 2.16 15.34
CA VAL A 137 -0.50 1.69 13.94
C VAL A 137 -1.01 2.76 12.96
N ALA A 138 -2.12 3.42 13.29
CA ALA A 138 -2.65 4.52 12.49
C ALA A 138 -1.68 5.71 12.40
N GLY A 139 -0.87 5.92 13.45
CA GLY A 139 0.17 6.95 13.48
C GLY A 139 1.34 6.63 12.55
N LEU A 140 1.71 5.35 12.39
CA LEU A 140 2.72 4.95 11.40
C LEU A 140 2.29 5.30 9.98
N VAL A 141 1.04 4.99 9.60
CA VAL A 141 0.53 5.34 8.26
C VAL A 141 0.43 6.85 8.07
N GLN A 142 -0.03 7.61 9.08
CA GLN A 142 -0.09 9.07 9.00
C GLN A 142 1.28 9.72 8.81
N LYS A 143 2.34 9.13 9.37
CA LYS A 143 3.72 9.55 9.13
C LYS A 143 4.09 9.37 7.66
N PHE A 144 3.77 8.24 7.05
CA PHE A 144 3.96 8.06 5.59
C PHE A 144 3.21 9.11 4.78
N ASP A 145 1.92 9.31 5.06
CA ASP A 145 1.11 10.30 4.35
C ASP A 145 1.73 11.69 4.46
N SER A 146 2.24 12.07 5.64
CA SER A 146 2.90 13.36 5.81
C SER A 146 4.19 13.53 5.01
N VAL A 147 4.90 12.44 4.71
CA VAL A 147 6.06 12.47 3.80
C VAL A 147 5.58 12.57 2.35
N MET A 148 4.59 11.77 1.97
CA MET A 148 4.05 11.74 0.62
C MET A 148 3.35 13.03 0.19
N ASP A 149 2.61 13.66 1.09
CA ASP A 149 1.90 14.92 0.87
C ASP A 149 2.85 16.13 0.87
N SER A 150 4.12 15.92 1.20
CA SER A 150 5.10 17.00 1.21
C SER A 150 5.53 17.38 -0.20
N ILE A 151 5.36 18.66 -0.50
CA ILE A 151 5.76 19.30 -1.74
C ILE A 151 7.15 19.91 -1.50
N ALA A 152 8.21 19.35 -2.09
CA ALA A 152 9.53 19.95 -2.04
C ALA A 152 9.69 20.95 -3.20
N PHE A 153 10.18 22.15 -2.92
CA PHE A 153 10.47 23.13 -3.98
C PHE A 153 11.57 22.63 -4.91
N ALA A 154 12.50 21.79 -4.43
CA ALA A 154 13.51 21.15 -5.26
C ALA A 154 12.91 20.33 -6.43
N ASP A 155 11.71 19.75 -6.25
CA ASP A 155 11.04 18.97 -7.31
C ASP A 155 10.59 19.86 -8.48
N PHE A 156 10.30 21.14 -8.23
CA PHE A 156 9.74 22.07 -9.23
C PHE A 156 10.74 23.15 -9.68
N PHE A 157 11.78 23.43 -8.88
CA PHE A 157 12.74 24.50 -9.09
C PHE A 157 14.19 23.99 -8.96
N PRO A 158 14.75 23.36 -10.01
CA PRO A 158 16.02 22.62 -9.92
C PRO A 158 17.23 23.42 -9.41
N LYS A 159 17.27 24.74 -9.61
CA LYS A 159 18.42 25.57 -9.23
C LYS A 159 18.36 26.15 -7.82
N VAL A 160 17.16 26.39 -7.30
CA VAL A 160 16.94 27.18 -6.07
C VAL A 160 16.05 26.51 -5.04
N GLY A 161 15.30 25.47 -5.43
CA GLY A 161 14.32 24.80 -4.57
C GLY A 161 14.96 24.21 -3.32
N TRP A 162 16.14 23.60 -3.44
CA TRP A 162 16.87 23.03 -2.30
C TRP A 162 17.17 24.05 -1.19
N LEU A 163 17.39 25.32 -1.54
CA LEU A 163 17.64 26.39 -0.58
C LEU A 163 16.34 26.75 0.17
N ILE A 164 15.22 26.79 -0.54
CA ILE A 164 13.89 27.06 0.04
C ILE A 164 13.50 25.92 0.99
N ASP A 165 13.71 24.66 0.58
CA ASP A 165 13.42 23.47 1.39
C ASP A 165 14.28 23.43 2.66
N ARG A 166 15.53 23.90 2.57
CA ARG A 166 16.44 24.02 3.73
C ARG A 166 16.01 25.14 4.67
N ILE A 167 15.66 26.32 4.16
CA ILE A 167 15.28 27.49 4.98
C ILE A 167 13.91 27.28 5.64
N SER A 168 12.97 26.64 4.94
CA SER A 168 11.63 26.33 5.48
C SER A 168 11.66 25.29 6.60
N GLY A 169 12.76 24.55 6.76
CA GLY A 169 12.89 23.47 7.73
C GLY A 169 12.21 22.16 7.30
N GLN A 170 11.60 22.11 6.10
CA GLN A 170 10.88 20.95 5.60
C GLN A 170 11.76 19.70 5.57
N ASN A 171 13.00 19.81 5.10
CA ASN A 171 13.96 18.70 5.08
C ASN A 171 14.18 18.09 6.48
N LYS A 172 14.24 18.92 7.53
CA LYS A 172 14.43 18.44 8.90
C LYS A 172 13.17 17.70 9.39
N THR A 173 12.00 18.25 9.12
CA THR A 173 10.72 17.62 9.46
C THR A 173 10.57 16.27 8.78
N LEU A 174 10.84 16.18 7.48
CA LEU A 174 10.76 14.92 6.73
C LEU A 174 11.75 13.88 7.26
N ASN A 175 13.01 14.26 7.50
CA ASN A 175 14.01 13.37 8.10
C ASN A 175 13.57 12.80 9.44
N ASN A 176 12.99 13.62 10.32
CA ASN A 176 12.48 13.14 11.60
C ASN A 176 11.34 12.12 11.41
N VAL A 177 10.36 12.43 10.57
CA VAL A 177 9.22 11.54 10.31
C VAL A 177 9.68 10.22 9.70
N PHE A 178 10.56 10.27 8.71
CA PHE A 178 11.10 9.07 8.07
C PHE A 178 11.93 8.22 9.01
N SER A 179 12.66 8.81 9.96
CA SER A 179 13.47 8.02 10.90
C SER A 179 12.65 7.05 11.75
N GLU A 180 11.40 7.42 12.08
CA GLU A 180 10.49 6.55 12.81
C GLU A 180 9.98 5.39 11.94
N LEU A 181 9.72 5.66 10.66
CA LEU A 181 9.35 4.65 9.66
C LEU A 181 10.49 3.69 9.37
N ASP A 182 11.70 4.22 9.25
CA ASP A 182 12.93 3.45 9.08
C ASP A 182 13.19 2.54 10.27
N THR A 183 12.97 3.05 11.49
CA THR A 183 13.08 2.26 12.72
C THR A 183 12.08 1.10 12.71
N PHE A 184 10.83 1.35 12.30
CA PHE A 184 9.83 0.29 12.19
C PHE A 184 10.26 -0.81 11.20
N PHE A 185 10.73 -0.46 10.00
CA PHE A 185 11.19 -1.45 9.03
C PHE A 185 12.48 -2.16 9.43
N GLN A 186 13.38 -1.45 10.12
CA GLN A 186 14.57 -2.07 10.70
C GLN A 186 14.19 -3.11 11.75
N ASN A 187 13.24 -2.81 12.64
CA ASN A 187 12.78 -3.77 13.65
C ASN A 187 12.17 -5.03 13.02
N ILE A 188 11.48 -4.92 11.89
CA ILE A 188 11.00 -6.10 11.14
C ILE A 188 12.18 -6.95 10.68
N LEU A 189 13.22 -6.34 10.08
CA LEU A 189 14.42 -7.05 9.65
C LEU A 189 15.11 -7.73 10.83
N ASP A 190 15.34 -6.98 11.90
CA ASP A 190 16.05 -7.46 13.09
C ASP A 190 15.30 -8.61 13.75
N ASP A 191 13.96 -8.59 13.78
CA ASP A 191 13.15 -9.70 14.27
C ASP A 191 13.39 -10.98 13.46
N HIS A 192 13.54 -10.87 12.14
CA HIS A 192 13.78 -12.02 11.27
C HIS A 192 15.20 -12.56 11.34
N LEU A 193 16.17 -11.71 11.73
CA LEU A 193 17.56 -12.10 11.93
C LEU A 193 17.82 -12.69 13.32
N LYS A 194 16.84 -12.71 14.23
CA LYS A 194 17.01 -13.29 15.58
C LYS A 194 17.38 -14.78 15.51
N PRO A 195 18.47 -15.22 16.18
CA PRO A 195 18.83 -16.63 16.26
C PRO A 195 17.70 -17.48 16.86
N GLY A 196 17.42 -18.63 16.25
CA GLY A 196 16.41 -19.57 16.74
C GLY A 196 14.96 -19.19 16.44
N ARG A 197 14.72 -18.21 15.56
CA ARG A 197 13.37 -17.92 15.05
C ARG A 197 12.80 -19.14 14.33
N ILE A 198 11.58 -19.53 14.72
CA ILE A 198 10.86 -20.63 14.07
C ILE A 198 10.29 -20.10 12.75
N VAL A 199 10.82 -20.59 11.64
CA VAL A 199 10.30 -20.28 10.30
C VAL A 199 9.11 -21.20 10.02
N SER A 200 7.98 -20.61 9.63
CA SER A 200 6.79 -21.35 9.20
C SER A 200 7.10 -22.22 7.98
N GLU A 201 6.41 -23.35 7.83
CA GLU A 201 6.49 -24.20 6.62
C GLU A 201 6.21 -23.41 5.34
N THR A 202 5.37 -22.36 5.43
CA THR A 202 5.18 -21.40 4.36
C THR A 202 5.89 -20.09 4.71
N PRO A 203 7.07 -19.80 4.12
CA PRO A 203 7.80 -18.57 4.44
C PRO A 203 7.04 -17.33 3.95
N ASP A 204 7.05 -16.28 4.76
CA ASP A 204 6.66 -14.92 4.34
C ASP A 204 7.73 -14.30 3.42
N ILE A 205 7.44 -13.11 2.86
CA ILE A 205 8.38 -12.48 1.91
C ILE A 205 9.65 -11.96 2.60
N VAL A 206 9.60 -11.63 3.90
CA VAL A 206 10.78 -11.17 4.63
C VAL A 206 11.78 -12.32 4.75
N ASN A 207 11.33 -13.52 5.12
CA ASN A 207 12.17 -14.72 5.13
C ASN A 207 12.87 -14.95 3.79
N VAL A 208 12.12 -14.85 2.68
CA VAL A 208 12.70 -15.03 1.34
C VAL A 208 13.75 -13.95 1.01
N MET A 209 13.49 -12.70 1.37
CA MET A 209 14.45 -11.60 1.14
C MET A 209 15.71 -11.74 2.00
N VAL A 210 15.58 -12.15 3.26
CA VAL A 210 16.72 -12.42 4.15
C VAL A 210 17.58 -13.55 3.57
N ASP A 211 16.97 -14.67 3.17
CA ASP A 211 17.67 -15.80 2.55
C ASP A 211 18.43 -15.38 1.28
N LEU A 212 17.81 -14.53 0.45
CA LEU A 212 18.47 -14.00 -0.76
C LEU A 212 19.66 -13.11 -0.39
N MET A 213 19.49 -12.19 0.56
CA MET A 213 20.59 -11.34 1.04
C MET A 213 21.79 -12.16 1.53
N GLU A 214 21.55 -13.24 2.30
CA GLU A 214 22.61 -14.11 2.79
C GLU A 214 23.28 -14.97 1.70
N LYS A 215 22.51 -15.49 0.73
CA LYS A 215 23.05 -16.31 -0.38
C LYS A 215 23.98 -15.49 -1.27
N HIS A 216 23.64 -14.23 -1.54
CA HIS A 216 24.49 -13.35 -2.34
C HIS A 216 25.84 -13.06 -1.68
N GLU A 217 25.90 -12.95 -0.34
CA GLU A 217 27.17 -12.77 0.37
C GLU A 217 28.12 -13.97 0.18
N LYS A 218 27.58 -15.16 -0.08
CA LYS A 218 28.33 -16.41 -0.21
C LYS A 218 28.73 -16.73 -1.64
N ASP A 219 27.82 -16.53 -2.61
CA ASP A 219 27.96 -17.11 -3.95
C ASP A 219 28.38 -16.13 -5.06
N GLY A 220 28.36 -14.81 -4.80
CA GLY A 220 28.82 -13.80 -5.76
C GLY A 220 28.04 -13.71 -7.09
N ASP A 221 26.86 -14.31 -7.17
CA ASP A 221 26.00 -14.27 -8.37
C ASP A 221 25.42 -12.85 -8.62
N ASP A 222 25.46 -12.42 -9.88
CA ASP A 222 25.18 -11.05 -10.35
C ASP A 222 23.68 -10.74 -10.52
N SER A 223 22.79 -11.71 -10.29
CA SER A 223 21.35 -11.51 -10.49
C SER A 223 20.69 -10.84 -9.26
N ILE A 224 20.57 -9.50 -9.31
CA ILE A 224 19.94 -8.61 -8.30
C ILE A 224 20.55 -8.73 -6.90
N LYS A 225 21.62 -7.97 -6.64
CA LYS A 225 22.14 -7.81 -5.27
C LYS A 225 21.12 -7.11 -4.37
N LEU A 226 20.30 -7.89 -3.66
CA LEU A 226 19.37 -7.38 -2.67
C LEU A 226 20.17 -6.83 -1.48
N THR A 227 19.88 -5.59 -1.11
CA THR A 227 20.52 -4.91 0.02
C THR A 227 19.46 -4.57 1.06
N THR A 228 19.88 -4.18 2.27
CA THR A 228 18.98 -3.67 3.30
C THR A 228 18.07 -2.55 2.78
N ASP A 229 18.58 -1.63 1.97
CA ASP A 229 17.74 -0.60 1.35
C ASP A 229 16.68 -1.16 0.39
N HIS A 230 16.99 -2.20 -0.39
CA HIS A 230 15.98 -2.85 -1.25
C HIS A 230 14.92 -3.55 -0.41
N PHE A 231 15.35 -4.24 0.64
CA PHE A 231 14.44 -4.84 1.62
C PHE A 231 13.49 -3.78 2.19
N LYS A 232 14.04 -2.68 2.74
CA LYS A 232 13.23 -1.63 3.34
C LYS A 232 12.31 -0.94 2.32
N GLY A 233 12.77 -0.72 1.09
CA GLY A 233 11.94 -0.21 -0.02
C GLY A 233 10.74 -1.10 -0.33
N ILE A 234 10.95 -2.42 -0.44
CA ILE A 234 9.87 -3.38 -0.71
C ILE A 234 8.87 -3.47 0.45
N ILE A 235 9.35 -3.54 1.70
CA ILE A 235 8.49 -3.62 2.88
C ILE A 235 7.70 -2.31 3.07
N SER A 236 8.33 -1.17 2.77
CA SER A 236 7.68 0.15 2.72
C SER A 236 6.51 0.17 1.76
N ASP A 237 6.71 -0.29 0.52
CA ASP A 237 5.64 -0.40 -0.47
C ASP A 237 4.51 -1.31 0.00
N ILE A 238 4.83 -2.50 0.52
CA ILE A 238 3.82 -3.47 0.95
C ILE A 238 2.97 -2.90 2.09
N PHE A 239 3.61 -2.27 3.07
CA PHE A 239 2.91 -1.68 4.20
C PHE A 239 2.03 -0.50 3.77
N LEU A 240 2.59 0.46 3.02
CA LEU A 240 1.88 1.66 2.58
C LEU A 240 0.71 1.31 1.64
N ALA A 241 1.00 0.57 0.57
CA ALA A 241 -0.01 0.22 -0.42
C ALA A 241 -1.04 -0.75 0.15
N GLY A 242 -0.62 -1.72 0.96
CA GLY A 242 -1.50 -2.73 1.54
C GLY A 242 -2.43 -2.17 2.62
N VAL A 243 -1.91 -1.32 3.51
CA VAL A 243 -2.67 -0.79 4.64
C VAL A 243 -3.52 0.41 4.24
N ASN A 244 -2.89 1.48 3.73
CA ASN A 244 -3.58 2.76 3.58
C ASN A 244 -4.74 2.67 2.57
N THR A 245 -4.50 2.07 1.40
CA THR A 245 -5.51 2.00 0.33
C THR A 245 -6.73 1.17 0.74
N SER A 246 -6.51 0.06 1.44
CA SER A 246 -7.56 -0.82 1.96
C SER A 246 -8.39 -0.11 3.01
N VAL A 247 -7.75 0.56 3.97
CA VAL A 247 -8.46 1.29 5.03
C VAL A 247 -9.27 2.45 4.48
N ILE A 248 -8.72 3.26 3.56
CA ILE A 248 -9.46 4.33 2.89
C ILE A 248 -10.70 3.77 2.20
N THR A 249 -10.56 2.66 1.47
CA THR A 249 -11.67 2.01 0.78
C THR A 249 -12.76 1.54 1.76
N LEU A 250 -12.37 0.92 2.88
CA LEU A 250 -13.30 0.45 3.91
C LEU A 250 -14.02 1.61 4.64
N ILE A 251 -13.30 2.69 4.93
CA ILE A 251 -13.88 3.90 5.53
C ILE A 251 -14.94 4.49 4.61
N TRP A 252 -14.65 4.61 3.31
CA TRP A 252 -15.63 5.13 2.35
C TRP A 252 -16.81 4.20 2.15
N ALA A 253 -16.58 2.88 2.07
CA ALA A 253 -17.66 1.90 2.00
C ALA A 253 -18.63 2.03 3.18
N MET A 254 -18.10 2.07 4.40
CA MET A 254 -18.91 2.21 5.61
C MET A 254 -19.59 3.58 5.69
N THR A 255 -18.89 4.64 5.29
CA THR A 255 -19.44 6.00 5.22
C THR A 255 -20.65 6.07 4.29
N GLU A 256 -20.53 5.52 3.08
CA GLU A 256 -21.63 5.49 2.10
C GLU A 256 -22.80 4.63 2.58
N LEU A 257 -22.54 3.49 3.20
CA LEU A 257 -23.60 2.65 3.78
C LEU A 257 -24.36 3.36 4.91
N ILE A 258 -23.65 4.03 5.82
CA ILE A 258 -24.25 4.78 6.93
C ILE A 258 -25.08 5.96 6.40
N ARG A 259 -24.60 6.65 5.36
CA ARG A 259 -25.33 7.77 4.75
C ARG A 259 -26.52 7.32 3.91
N ASN A 260 -26.45 6.13 3.31
CA ASN A 260 -27.48 5.59 2.42
C ASN A 260 -28.17 4.36 3.04
N GLN A 261 -29.03 4.61 4.04
CA GLN A 261 -29.70 3.58 4.83
C GLN A 261 -30.48 2.53 3.99
N GLY A 262 -31.05 2.94 2.84
CA GLY A 262 -31.72 2.00 1.93
C GLY A 262 -30.76 1.00 1.28
N VAL A 263 -29.57 1.44 0.89
CA VAL A 263 -28.51 0.58 0.35
C VAL A 263 -28.01 -0.37 1.44
N MET A 264 -27.76 0.14 2.65
CA MET A 264 -27.32 -0.69 3.78
C MET A 264 -28.32 -1.79 4.12
N LYS A 265 -29.61 -1.47 4.22
CA LYS A 265 -30.66 -2.47 4.43
C LYS A 265 -30.70 -3.52 3.33
N LYS A 266 -30.50 -3.12 2.08
CA LYS A 266 -30.51 -4.05 0.93
C LYS A 266 -29.32 -5.00 0.93
N VAL A 267 -28.11 -4.52 1.27
CA VAL A 267 -26.93 -5.40 1.44
C VAL A 267 -27.14 -6.37 2.60
N GLN A 268 -27.60 -5.88 3.75
CA GLN A 268 -27.89 -6.73 4.90
C GLN A 268 -28.97 -7.78 4.60
N TYR A 269 -30.00 -7.40 3.85
CA TYR A 269 -31.04 -8.32 3.39
C TYR A 269 -30.46 -9.42 2.51
N GLU A 270 -29.69 -9.08 1.47
CA GLU A 270 -29.04 -10.06 0.60
C GLU A 270 -28.18 -11.05 1.40
N ILE A 271 -27.34 -10.55 2.31
CA ILE A 271 -26.47 -11.39 3.15
C ILE A 271 -27.31 -12.40 3.95
N ARG A 272 -28.35 -11.92 4.64
CA ARG A 272 -29.23 -12.73 5.50
C ARG A 272 -30.02 -13.78 4.71
N THR A 273 -30.59 -13.41 3.56
CA THR A 273 -31.41 -14.32 2.77
C THR A 273 -30.58 -15.34 1.98
N THR A 274 -29.38 -14.97 1.53
CA THR A 274 -28.54 -15.84 0.69
C THR A 274 -27.71 -16.80 1.54
N LEU A 275 -27.14 -16.33 2.66
CA LEU A 275 -26.24 -17.14 3.50
C LEU A 275 -26.91 -17.72 4.75
N GLY A 276 -28.10 -17.21 5.11
CA GLY A 276 -28.86 -17.61 6.28
C GLY A 276 -28.52 -16.80 7.53
N ASP A 277 -29.55 -16.51 8.33
CA ASP A 277 -29.45 -15.65 9.54
C ASP A 277 -28.57 -16.20 10.66
N LYS A 278 -28.25 -17.50 10.64
CA LYS A 278 -27.51 -18.19 11.70
C LYS A 278 -26.03 -18.41 11.38
N LYS A 279 -25.56 -17.93 10.23
CA LYS A 279 -24.17 -18.12 9.84
C LYS A 279 -23.28 -17.16 10.65
N GLU A 280 -22.49 -17.73 11.56
CA GLU A 280 -21.63 -16.97 12.48
C GLU A 280 -20.46 -16.29 11.75
N ARG A 281 -19.83 -16.99 10.80
CA ARG A 281 -18.70 -16.48 10.01
C ARG A 281 -19.01 -16.49 8.52
N ILE A 282 -18.81 -15.35 7.86
CA ILE A 282 -18.82 -15.24 6.39
C ILE A 282 -17.44 -15.58 5.86
N THR A 283 -17.37 -16.53 4.95
CA THR A 283 -16.13 -16.97 4.30
C THR A 283 -15.93 -16.31 2.94
N GLU A 284 -14.72 -16.36 2.39
CA GLU A 284 -14.43 -15.83 1.04
C GLU A 284 -15.29 -16.51 -0.05
N ASP A 285 -15.58 -17.80 0.11
CA ASP A 285 -16.40 -18.56 -0.82
C ASP A 285 -17.87 -18.11 -0.80
N ASP A 286 -18.37 -17.67 0.36
CA ASP A 286 -19.72 -17.14 0.51
C ASP A 286 -19.91 -15.83 -0.27
N ILE A 287 -18.87 -14.99 -0.32
CA ILE A 287 -18.90 -13.72 -1.05
C ILE A 287 -19.25 -13.95 -2.52
N ASN A 288 -18.92 -15.12 -3.08
CA ASN A 288 -19.25 -15.43 -4.47
C ASN A 288 -20.74 -15.35 -4.78
N GLN A 289 -21.58 -15.63 -3.80
CA GLN A 289 -23.05 -15.66 -3.90
C GLN A 289 -23.69 -14.28 -3.72
N LEU A 290 -22.96 -13.29 -3.20
CA LEU A 290 -23.49 -11.96 -2.86
C LEU A 290 -23.32 -10.98 -4.02
N HIS A 291 -24.32 -10.91 -4.90
CA HIS A 291 -24.26 -10.09 -6.10
C HIS A 291 -24.31 -8.58 -5.79
N TYR A 292 -25.27 -8.14 -4.98
CA TYR A 292 -25.48 -6.75 -4.63
C TYR A 292 -24.34 -6.21 -3.75
N PHE A 293 -23.80 -7.02 -2.82
CA PHE A 293 -22.58 -6.67 -2.08
C PHE A 293 -21.42 -6.34 -3.03
N LYS A 294 -21.17 -7.18 -4.05
CA LYS A 294 -20.13 -6.91 -5.06
C LYS A 294 -20.38 -5.61 -5.82
N LEU A 295 -21.64 -5.26 -6.10
CA LEU A 295 -21.98 -3.97 -6.71
C LEU A 295 -21.68 -2.80 -5.79
N VAL A 296 -21.95 -2.91 -4.49
CA VAL A 296 -21.59 -1.87 -3.50
C VAL A 296 -20.07 -1.69 -3.45
N VAL A 297 -19.29 -2.78 -3.42
CA VAL A 297 -17.82 -2.69 -3.44
C VAL A 297 -17.33 -1.98 -4.71
N LYS A 298 -17.85 -2.36 -5.89
CA LYS A 298 -17.51 -1.70 -7.16
C LYS A 298 -17.87 -0.22 -7.16
N GLU A 299 -19.03 0.14 -6.62
CA GLU A 299 -19.48 1.52 -6.57
C GLU A 299 -18.65 2.37 -5.60
N THR A 300 -18.21 1.79 -4.48
CA THR A 300 -17.22 2.42 -3.60
C THR A 300 -15.93 2.72 -4.36
N PHE A 301 -15.38 1.77 -5.11
CA PHE A 301 -14.18 2.02 -5.93
C PHE A 301 -14.40 3.10 -7.00
N ARG A 302 -15.60 3.17 -7.60
CA ARG A 302 -15.95 4.16 -8.62
C ARG A 302 -16.07 5.57 -8.05
N LEU A 303 -16.68 5.71 -6.88
CA LEU A 303 -16.91 7.01 -6.23
C LEU A 303 -15.69 7.51 -5.45
N HIS A 304 -14.99 6.61 -4.77
CA HIS A 304 -13.96 6.91 -3.80
C HIS A 304 -12.69 6.09 -4.05
N PRO A 305 -12.03 6.25 -5.20
CA PRO A 305 -10.75 5.58 -5.45
C PRO A 305 -9.72 6.04 -4.43
N ALA A 306 -9.04 5.10 -3.77
CA ALA A 306 -8.02 5.43 -2.75
C ALA A 306 -6.85 6.25 -3.31
N ALA A 307 -6.56 6.11 -4.61
CA ALA A 307 -5.58 6.92 -5.33
C ALA A 307 -6.28 7.60 -6.54
N PRO A 308 -6.97 8.74 -6.34
CA PRO A 308 -7.80 9.36 -7.38
C PRO A 308 -7.00 9.87 -8.59
N LEU A 309 -5.72 10.16 -8.41
CA LEU A 309 -4.79 10.56 -9.48
C LEU A 309 -3.81 9.44 -9.87
N LEU A 310 -4.01 8.22 -9.33
CA LEU A 310 -3.05 7.11 -9.39
C LEU A 310 -1.66 7.53 -8.86
N LEU A 311 -0.65 6.68 -9.08
CA LEU A 311 0.75 7.10 -8.91
C LEU A 311 1.19 7.86 -10.18
N PRO A 312 1.90 8.99 -10.03
CA PRO A 312 2.43 9.74 -11.17
C PRO A 312 3.28 8.86 -12.08
N ARG A 313 3.17 9.11 -13.38
CA ARG A 313 3.92 8.42 -14.43
C ARG A 313 4.82 9.41 -15.15
N GLU A 314 5.96 8.92 -15.62
CA GLU A 314 6.91 9.68 -16.42
C GLU A 314 7.10 9.01 -17.78
N THR A 315 7.14 9.82 -18.83
CA THR A 315 7.40 9.36 -20.19
C THR A 315 8.88 9.11 -20.41
N MET A 316 9.25 7.94 -20.93
CA MET A 316 10.65 7.59 -21.22
C MET A 316 11.12 8.08 -22.60
N SER A 317 10.22 8.60 -23.42
CA SER A 317 10.52 9.15 -24.73
C SER A 317 9.48 10.19 -25.14
N ASN A 318 9.81 11.01 -26.13
CA ASN A 318 8.87 11.98 -26.70
C ASN A 318 7.73 11.26 -27.40
N ILE A 319 6.56 11.25 -26.77
CA ILE A 319 5.36 10.64 -27.31
C ILE A 319 4.25 11.67 -27.53
N LYS A 320 3.21 11.22 -28.24
CA LYS A 320 1.96 11.94 -28.41
C LYS A 320 0.84 11.12 -27.75
N ILE A 321 0.07 11.77 -26.89
CA ILE A 321 -1.15 11.21 -26.31
C ILE A 321 -2.27 12.19 -26.63
N GLN A 322 -3.28 11.73 -27.37
CA GLN A 322 -4.33 12.59 -27.92
C GLN A 322 -3.73 13.83 -28.63
N ASP A 323 -4.21 15.03 -28.33
CA ASP A 323 -3.71 16.28 -28.92
C ASP A 323 -2.42 16.80 -28.26
N PHE A 324 -1.97 16.18 -27.15
CA PHE A 324 -0.73 16.56 -26.49
C PHE A 324 0.46 15.98 -27.24
N SER A 325 1.12 16.84 -28.02
CA SER A 325 2.34 16.50 -28.76
C SER A 325 3.57 16.85 -27.92
N LYS A 326 4.56 15.94 -27.85
CA LYS A 326 5.81 16.11 -27.11
C LYS A 326 5.56 16.29 -25.60
N ILE A 327 5.04 15.24 -24.98
CA ILE A 327 5.10 15.11 -23.51
C ILE A 327 6.58 14.82 -23.19
N PRO A 328 7.31 15.79 -22.62
CA PRO A 328 8.76 15.67 -22.42
C PRO A 328 9.12 14.69 -21.32
#